data_AF-A0A6P3USE9-F1
#
_entry.id   AF-A0A6P3USE9-F1
#
_cell.length_a   1.000
_cell.length_b   1.000
_cell.length_c   1.000
_cell.angle_alpha   90.00
_cell.angle_beta   90.00
_cell.angle_gamma   90.00
#
_symmetry.space_group_name_H-M   'P 1'
#
loop_
_entity.id
_entity.type
_entity.pdbx_description
1 polymer ?
#
loop_
_entity_poly.entity_id
_entity_poly.type
_entity_poly.pdbx_seq_one_letter_code
_entity_poly.pdbx_strand_id
1 'polypeptide(L)' 'MEACKELKEKYDRCFNDWFSEKFLHGINDDSECAALLKVYTKCVAQAMKDQNINLDEVNVAHLGTEQEKKIEN' A
#
# COMPACT_ATOMS: atom_id res chain seq x y z
N MET A 1 -1.23 15.40 -0.31
CA MET A 1 -0.48 14.14 -0.53
C MET A 1 1.05 14.35 -0.64
N GLU A 2 1.54 15.55 -0.96
CA GLU A 2 2.98 15.92 -0.89
C GLU A 2 3.67 15.46 0.41
N ALA A 3 2.97 15.60 1.55
CA ALA A 3 3.49 15.31 2.89
C ALA A 3 4.00 13.87 3.10
N CYS A 4 3.53 12.91 2.30
CA CYS A 4 3.95 11.51 2.41
C CYS A 4 4.87 11.06 1.27
N LYS A 5 5.24 11.96 0.35
CA LYS A 5 5.97 11.60 -0.88
C LYS A 5 7.34 10.98 -0.58
N GLU A 6 8.13 11.58 0.29
CA GLU A 6 9.44 11.02 0.65
C GLU A 6 9.34 9.67 1.37
N LEU A 7 8.33 9.51 2.23
CA LEU A 7 8.05 8.24 2.91
C LEU A 7 7.62 7.16 1.92
N LYS A 8 6.78 7.54 0.95
CA LYS A 8 6.37 6.66 -0.16
C LYS A 8 7.58 6.18 -0.94
N GLU A 9 8.44 7.09 -1.40
CA GLU A 9 9.58 6.69 -2.23
C GLU A 9 10.57 5.78 -1.47
N LYS A 10 10.76 6.00 -0.15
CA LYS A 10 11.58 5.12 0.68
C LYS A 10 10.96 3.73 0.81
N TYR A 11 9.67 3.66 1.09
CA TYR A 11 8.95 2.40 1.19
C TYR A 11 8.91 1.66 -0.16
N ASP A 12 8.56 2.34 -1.25
CA ASP A 12 8.47 1.76 -2.59
C ASP A 12 9.81 1.17 -3.05
N ARG A 13 10.93 1.87 -2.79
CA ARG A 13 12.28 1.33 -3.08
C ARG A 13 12.53 0.03 -2.32
N CYS A 14 12.33 0.04 -0.99
CA CYS A 14 12.49 -1.16 -0.16
C CYS A 14 11.61 -2.31 -0.65
N PHE A 15 10.32 -2.03 -0.88
CA PHE A 15 9.34 -3.03 -1.29
C PHE A 15 9.70 -3.63 -2.65
N ASN A 16 10.10 -2.83 -3.63
CA ASN A 16 10.44 -3.34 -4.96
C ASN A 16 11.65 -4.27 -4.92
N ASP A 17 12.69 -3.91 -4.16
CA ASP A 17 13.89 -4.73 -3.99
C ASP A 17 13.53 -6.05 -3.25
N TRP A 18 12.77 -5.97 -2.17
CA TRP A 18 12.29 -7.15 -1.46
C TRP A 18 11.40 -8.03 -2.35
N PHE A 19 10.49 -7.42 -3.11
CA PHE A 19 9.55 -8.14 -3.95
C PHE A 19 10.28 -8.89 -5.07
N SER A 20 11.22 -8.24 -5.77
CA SER A 20 11.96 -8.87 -6.86
C SER A 20 12.93 -9.94 -6.37
N GLU A 21 13.69 -9.67 -5.30
CA GLU A 21 14.79 -10.54 -4.89
C GLU A 21 14.38 -11.64 -3.89
N LYS A 22 13.28 -11.45 -3.15
CA LYS A 22 12.85 -12.36 -2.09
C LYS A 22 11.50 -12.99 -2.40
N PHE A 23 10.46 -12.17 -2.50
CA PHE A 23 9.09 -12.67 -2.61
C PHE A 23 8.90 -13.53 -3.87
N LEU A 24 9.33 -13.05 -5.04
CA LEU A 24 9.25 -13.82 -6.28
C LEU A 24 10.11 -15.10 -6.28
N HIS A 25 11.11 -15.18 -5.40
CA HIS A 25 11.93 -16.38 -5.20
C HIS A 25 11.40 -17.29 -4.07
N GLY A 26 10.20 -17.02 -3.55
CA GLY A 26 9.54 -17.83 -2.52
C GLY A 26 9.99 -17.53 -1.08
N ILE A 27 10.75 -16.46 -0.87
CA ILE A 27 11.12 -15.98 0.47
C ILE A 27 10.07 -14.95 0.89
N ASN A 28 9.15 -15.38 1.74
CA ASN A 28 7.95 -14.59 2.10
C ASN A 28 8.07 -13.84 3.44
N ASP A 29 9.29 -13.66 3.97
CA ASP A 29 9.50 -12.84 5.18
C ASP A 29 9.25 -11.37 4.84
N ASP A 30 8.16 -10.80 5.36
CA ASP A 30 7.68 -9.44 5.08
C ASP A 30 8.23 -8.39 6.07
N SER A 31 9.11 -8.78 6.99
CA SER A 31 9.61 -7.91 8.05
C SER A 31 10.55 -6.80 7.55
N GLU A 32 11.22 -7.00 6.41
CA GLU A 32 12.29 -6.13 5.89
C GLU A 32 11.83 -4.67 5.71
N CYS A 33 10.63 -4.48 5.14
CA CYS A 33 10.07 -3.14 4.88
C CYS A 33 8.98 -2.73 5.88
N ALA A 34 8.63 -3.57 6.86
CA ALA A 34 7.48 -3.38 7.74
C ALA A 34 7.53 -2.07 8.54
N ALA A 35 8.72 -1.66 9.00
CA ALA A 35 8.90 -0.40 9.71
C ALA A 35 8.61 0.82 8.83
N LEU A 36 9.09 0.80 7.57
CA LEU A 36 8.84 1.86 6.59
C LEU A 36 7.35 1.91 6.21
N LEU A 37 6.75 0.73 5.98
CA LEU A 37 5.32 0.60 5.68
C LEU A 37 4.46 1.22 6.78
N LYS A 38 4.78 0.94 8.05
CA LYS A 38 4.03 1.47 9.20
C LYS A 38 4.06 3.00 9.26
N VAL A 39 5.21 3.61 9.01
CA VAL A 39 5.34 5.08 9.05
C VAL A 39 4.65 5.72 7.85
N TYR A 40 4.82 5.13 6.66
CA TYR A 40 4.19 5.59 5.43
C TYR A 40 2.66 5.52 5.51
N THR A 41 2.09 4.37 5.87
CA THR A 41 0.63 4.18 5.98
C THR A 41 0.00 5.07 7.04
N LYS A 42 0.68 5.31 8.16
CA LYS A 42 0.25 6.29 9.17
C LYS A 42 0.15 7.71 8.59
N CYS A 43 1.13 8.14 7.79
CA CYS A 43 1.08 9.43 7.10
C CYS A 43 -0.10 9.52 6.13
N VAL A 44 -0.30 8.48 5.31
CA VAL A 44 -1.38 8.44 4.33
C VAL A 44 -2.75 8.47 5.00
N ALA A 45 -2.94 7.68 6.06
CA ALA A 45 -4.20 7.66 6.82
C ALA A 45 -4.54 9.03 7.39
N GLN A 46 -3.54 9.78 7.89
CA GLN A 46 -3.77 11.15 8.36
C GLN A 46 -4.12 12.08 7.19
N ALA A 47 -3.34 12.05 6.10
CA ALA A 47 -3.57 12.90 4.94
C ALA A 47 -4.90 12.65 4.22
N MET A 48 -5.45 11.43 4.31
CA MET A 48 -6.79 11.07 3.83
C MET A 48 -7.87 11.68 4.72
N LYS A 49 -7.73 11.58 6.04
CA LYS A 49 -8.65 12.22 7.00
C LYS A 49 -8.71 13.73 6.80
N ASP A 50 -7.56 14.38 6.64
CA ASP A 50 -7.47 15.83 6.44
C ASP A 50 -8.16 16.30 5.14
N GLN A 51 -8.32 15.39 4.16
CA GLN A 51 -9.01 15.63 2.90
C GLN A 51 -10.46 15.12 2.87
N ASN A 52 -11.01 14.69 4.02
CA ASN A 52 -12.33 14.08 4.14
C ASN A 52 -12.53 12.85 3.22
N ILE A 53 -11.47 12.09 2.97
CA ILE A 53 -11.54 10.81 2.26
C ILE A 53 -11.89 9.72 3.27
N ASN A 54 -12.96 8.97 2.99
CA ASN A 54 -13.41 7.86 3.84
C ASN A 54 -12.47 6.65 3.69
N LEU A 55 -11.74 6.31 4.76
CA LEU A 55 -10.83 5.16 4.78
C LEU A 55 -11.57 3.81 4.75
N ASP A 56 -12.82 3.76 5.20
CA ASP A 56 -13.58 2.51 5.27
C ASP A 56 -13.94 2.01 3.86
N GLU A 57 -14.13 2.92 2.91
CA GLU A 57 -14.33 2.60 1.49
C GLU A 57 -13.07 2.01 0.84
N VAL A 58 -11.88 2.41 1.31
CA VAL A 58 -10.60 1.92 0.77
C VAL A 58 -10.29 0.49 1.25
N ASN A 59 -10.77 0.12 2.43
CA ASN A 59 -10.50 -1.19 3.03
C ASN A 59 -11.45 -2.30 2.55
N VAL A 60 -12.41 -1.99 1.67
CA VAL A 60 -13.34 -2.99 1.14
C VAL A 60 -12.62 -3.90 0.16
N ALA A 61 -12.64 -5.21 0.44
CA ALA A 61 -12.14 -6.21 -0.49
C ALA A 61 -13.08 -6.32 -1.69
N HIS A 62 -12.77 -5.61 -2.78
CA HIS A 62 -13.58 -5.65 -3.99
C HIS A 62 -13.22 -6.81 -4.93
N LEU A 63 -11.94 -7.21 -4.97
CA LEU A 63 -11.47 -8.29 -5.85
C LEU A 63 -12.14 -9.62 -5.49
N GLY A 64 -12.71 -10.32 -6.47
CA GLY A 64 -13.45 -11.56 -6.29
C GLY A 64 -14.88 -11.38 -5.75
N THR A 65 -15.39 -10.14 -5.63
CA THR A 65 -16.76 -9.86 -5.17
C THR A 65 -17.66 -9.35 -6.31
N GLU A 66 -18.95 -9.21 -6.05
CA GLU A 66 -19.90 -8.60 -6.99
C GLU A 66 -19.58 -7.12 -7.31
N GLN A 67 -18.77 -6.48 -6.46
CA GLN A 67 -18.36 -5.07 -6.59
C GLN A 67 -17.08 -4.93 -7.43
N GLU A 68 -16.45 -6.03 -7.85
CA GLU A 68 -15.29 -6.00 -8.72
C GLU A 68 -15.66 -5.39 -10.08
N LYS A 69 -14.91 -4.36 -10.50
CA LYS A 69 -15.08 -3.77 -11.83
C LYS A 69 -14.65 -4.79 -12.89
N LYS A 70 -15.63 -5.41 -13.55
CA LYS A 70 -15.39 -6.29 -14.69
C LYS A 70 -15.03 -5.44 -15.91
N ILE A 71 -13.99 -5.84 -16.63
CA ILE A 71 -13.68 -5.26 -17.94
C ILE A 71 -14.79 -5.73 -18.88
N GLU A 72 -15.64 -4.80 -19.32
CA GLU A 72 -16.59 -5.05 -20.39
C GLU A 72 -15.81 -5.10 -21.72
N ASN A 73 -15.93 -6.21 -22.43
CA ASN A 73 -15.37 -6.40 -23.78
C ASN A 73 -16.38 -5.93 -24.84
#